data_AF-S4A3F4-F1
#
_entry.id   AF-S4A3F4-F1
#
_cell.length_a   1.000
_cell.length_b   1.000
_cell.length_c   1.000
_cell.angle_alpha   90.00
_cell.angle_beta   90.00
_cell.angle_gamma   90.00
#
_symmetry.space_group_name_H-M   'P 1'
#
loop_
_entity.id
_entity.type
_entity.pdbx_description
1 polymer ?
#
loop_
_entity_poly.entity_id
_entity_poly.type
_entity_poly.pdbx_seq_one_letter_code
_entity_poly.pdbx_strand_id
1 'polypeptide(L)'
;MQALMSTQVLDPTLDLDIEVLESLEAHVVPVDGPGQQAWQQGWAGVGHTGQAVYHGVQGNWGAAIDHGAQAVSNFGSAAYNAYQWYNGGH
;
A
#
# COMPACT_ATOMS: atom_id res chain seq x y z
N MET A 1 42.17 -13.64 -5.83
CA MET A 1 40.76 -13.94 -6.13
C MET A 1 40.06 -12.61 -6.37
N GLN A 2 39.68 -12.34 -7.62
CA GLN A 2 38.86 -11.18 -8.01
C GLN A 2 37.40 -11.58 -7.87
N ALA A 3 36.60 -10.82 -7.14
CA ALA A 3 35.16 -10.96 -7.13
C ALA A 3 34.57 -9.93 -8.10
N LEU A 4 34.26 -10.39 -9.31
CA LEU A 4 33.45 -9.66 -10.28
C LEU A 4 32.18 -10.48 -10.53
N MET A 5 31.07 -10.07 -9.92
CA MET A 5 29.68 -10.39 -10.30
C MET A 5 28.84 -9.23 -9.73
N SER A 6 28.68 -8.13 -10.47
CA SER A 6 27.46 -7.85 -11.23
C SER A 6 26.18 -8.09 -10.41
N THR A 7 25.70 -7.05 -9.73
CA THR A 7 24.26 -6.82 -9.66
C THR A 7 24.01 -5.43 -10.22
N GLN A 8 23.36 -5.46 -11.37
CA GLN A 8 22.97 -4.34 -12.18
C GLN A 8 22.38 -3.23 -11.33
N VAL A 9 22.78 -2.00 -11.65
CA VAL A 9 21.95 -0.79 -11.65
C VAL A 9 20.48 -1.14 -11.38
N LEU A 10 20.01 -0.88 -10.16
CA LEU A 10 18.58 -0.86 -9.90
C LEU A 10 18.02 0.26 -10.76
N ASP A 11 17.24 -0.16 -11.74
CA ASP A 11 16.61 0.68 -12.75
C ASP A 11 15.87 1.85 -12.07
N PRO A 12 16.05 3.11 -12.51
CA PRO A 12 15.18 4.21 -12.08
C PRO A 12 13.72 4.00 -12.48
N THR A 13 13.42 3.03 -13.36
CA THR A 13 12.09 2.42 -13.51
C THR A 13 11.95 1.21 -12.59
N LEU A 14 12.20 1.35 -11.29
CA LEU A 14 11.56 0.45 -10.34
C LEU A 14 10.06 0.70 -10.49
N ASP A 15 9.50 0.06 -11.51
CA ASP A 15 8.09 -0.09 -11.73
C ASP A 15 7.66 -0.79 -10.46
N LEU A 16 7.01 -0.03 -9.58
CA LEU A 16 6.15 -0.62 -8.58
C LEU A 16 4.92 -1.15 -9.33
N ASP A 17 5.17 -2.02 -10.32
CA ASP A 17 4.32 -3.08 -10.80
C ASP A 17 4.17 -4.03 -9.61
N ILE A 18 3.50 -3.52 -8.58
CA ILE A 18 2.83 -4.36 -7.63
C ILE A 18 1.73 -4.98 -8.51
N GLU A 19 2.05 -6.09 -9.16
CA GLU A 19 1.13 -6.96 -9.92
C GLU A 19 -0.08 -7.40 -9.04
N VAL A 20 0.06 -7.21 -7.71
CA VAL A 20 -1.02 -7.33 -6.72
C VAL A 20 -2.06 -6.19 -6.82
N LEU A 21 -1.72 -4.98 -7.28
CA LEU A 21 -2.66 -3.86 -7.39
C LEU A 21 -3.55 -3.98 -8.63
N GLU A 22 -3.01 -4.38 -9.78
CA GLU A 22 -3.81 -4.53 -11.00
C GLU A 22 -4.81 -5.70 -10.89
N SER A 23 -4.45 -6.75 -10.16
CA SER A 23 -5.33 -7.92 -9.98
C SER A 23 -6.44 -7.72 -8.92
N LEU A 24 -6.39 -6.65 -8.12
CA LEU A 24 -7.43 -6.33 -7.12
C LEU A 24 -8.54 -5.40 -7.64
N GLU A 25 -8.39 -4.81 -8.84
CA GLU A 25 -9.50 -4.12 -9.53
C GLU A 25 -10.54 -5.11 -10.08
N ALA A 26 -10.13 -6.37 -10.29
CA ALA A 26 -11.02 -7.43 -10.71
C ALA A 26 -11.72 -8.04 -9.49
N HIS A 27 -13.00 -7.70 -9.33
CA HIS A 27 -13.99 -8.41 -8.51
C HIS A 27 -14.12 -7.98 -7.03
N VAL A 28 -14.64 -6.78 -6.76
CA VAL A 28 -15.21 -6.50 -5.44
C VAL A 28 -16.61 -5.92 -5.56
N VAL A 29 -17.54 -6.61 -4.90
CA VAL A 29 -18.96 -6.28 -4.72
C VAL A 29 -19.08 -4.80 -4.32
N PRO A 30 -20.03 -4.03 -4.88
CA PRO A 30 -20.24 -2.66 -4.46
C PRO A 30 -20.62 -2.63 -2.98
N VAL A 31 -19.63 -2.33 -2.16
CA VAL A 31 -19.77 -2.07 -0.73
C VAL A 31 -20.38 -0.69 -0.57
N ASP A 32 -21.45 -0.58 0.21
CA ASP A 32 -22.13 0.66 0.51
C ASP A 32 -21.59 1.32 1.79
N GLY A 33 -21.75 2.64 1.87
CA GLY A 33 -21.42 3.45 3.06
C GLY A 33 -20.07 3.09 3.70
N PRO A 34 -20.06 2.46 4.90
CA PRO A 34 -18.82 2.08 5.57
C PRO A 34 -17.92 1.13 4.76
N GLY A 35 -18.47 0.20 3.98
CA GLY A 35 -17.65 -0.71 3.19
C GLY A 35 -16.88 0.02 2.07
N GLN A 36 -17.50 1.02 1.43
CA GLN A 36 -16.84 1.83 0.41
C GLN A 36 -15.67 2.64 1.01
N GLN A 37 -15.88 3.17 2.22
CA GLN A 37 -14.84 3.89 2.96
C GLN A 37 -13.69 2.95 3.35
N ALA A 38 -14.01 1.72 3.77
CA ALA A 38 -13.01 0.71 4.07
C ALA A 38 -12.13 0.41 2.86
N TRP A 39 -12.75 0.24 1.69
CA TRP A 39 -12.04 0.02 0.43
C TRP A 39 -11.10 1.17 0.08
N GLN A 40 -11.61 2.41 0.05
CA GLN A 40 -10.82 3.60 -0.28
C GLN A 40 -9.62 3.79 0.66
N GLN A 41 -9.83 3.58 1.96
CA GLN A 41 -8.78 3.70 2.96
C GLN A 41 -7.76 2.56 2.85
N GLY A 42 -8.19 1.33 2.56
CA GLY A 42 -7.28 0.22 2.29
C GLY A 42 -6.32 0.54 1.16
N TRP A 43 -6.83 1.06 0.04
CA TRP A 43 -6.01 1.48 -1.10
C TRP A 43 -5.07 2.66 -0.79
N ALA A 44 -5.55 3.66 -0.06
CA ALA A 44 -4.70 4.75 0.40
C ALA A 44 -3.56 4.23 1.29
N GLY A 45 -3.83 3.24 2.14
CA GLY A 45 -2.82 2.57 2.97
C GLY A 45 -1.74 1.87 2.14
N VAL A 46 -2.13 1.19 1.07
CA VAL A 46 -1.19 0.54 0.15
C VAL A 46 -0.34 1.57 -0.59
N GLY A 47 -0.94 2.65 -1.10
CA GLY A 47 -0.20 3.73 -1.75
C GLY A 47 0.89 4.34 -0.87
N HIS A 48 0.56 4.61 0.41
CA HIS A 48 1.55 5.09 1.38
C HIS A 48 2.61 4.05 1.73
N THR A 49 2.28 2.76 1.72
CA THR A 49 3.28 1.70 1.91
C THR A 49 4.31 1.72 0.78
N GLY A 50 3.86 1.87 -0.48
CA GLY A 50 4.76 2.02 -1.63
C GLY A 50 5.67 3.25 -1.49
N GLN A 51 5.11 4.39 -1.11
CA GLN A 51 5.89 5.61 -0.85
C GLN A 51 6.90 5.44 0.29
N ALA A 52 6.53 4.75 1.36
CA ALA A 52 7.42 4.47 2.48
C ALA A 52 8.65 3.67 2.04
N VAL A 53 8.43 2.61 1.25
CA VAL A 53 9.52 1.80 0.67
C VAL A 53 10.37 2.64 -0.27
N TYR A 54 9.75 3.40 -1.18
CA TYR A 54 10.45 4.28 -2.13
C TYR A 54 11.39 5.27 -1.43
N HIS A 55 10.92 5.95 -0.38
CA HIS A 55 11.76 6.87 0.37
C HIS A 55 12.82 6.15 1.23
N GLY A 56 12.52 4.96 1.74
CA GLY A 56 13.46 4.12 2.47
C GLY A 56 14.65 3.70 1.62
N VAL A 57 14.41 3.23 0.38
CA VAL A 57 15.49 2.83 -0.54
C VAL A 57 16.37 4.00 -0.98
N GLN A 58 15.85 5.24 -0.93
CA GLN A 58 16.60 6.46 -1.19
C GLN A 58 17.37 6.99 0.02
N GLY A 59 17.22 6.35 1.19
CA GLY A 59 17.80 6.81 2.45
C GLY A 59 17.08 8.01 3.08
N ASN A 60 15.90 8.40 2.57
CA ASN A 60 15.07 9.44 3.15
C ASN A 60 14.14 8.84 4.23
N TRP A 61 14.71 8.49 5.37
CA TRP A 61 14.00 7.80 6.45
C TRP A 61 12.88 8.63 7.08
N GLY A 62 12.98 9.95 7.08
CA GLY A 62 11.92 10.82 7.61
C GLY A 62 10.62 10.66 6.81
N ALA A 63 10.70 10.87 5.49
CA ALA A 63 9.54 10.66 4.62
C ALA A 63 9.05 9.21 4.61
N ALA A 64 9.98 8.24 4.70
CA ALA A 64 9.61 6.83 4.79
C ALA A 64 8.75 6.52 6.02
N ILE A 65 9.12 7.08 7.18
CA ILE A 65 8.37 6.92 8.43
C ILE A 65 7.03 7.64 8.35
N ASP A 66 6.99 8.86 7.82
CA ASP A 66 5.75 9.64 7.70
C ASP A 66 4.71 8.89 6.85
N HIS A 67 5.13 8.36 5.70
CA HIS A 67 4.27 7.54 4.86
C HIS A 67 3.92 6.21 5.51
N GLY A 68 4.86 5.56 6.21
CA GLY A 68 4.57 4.34 6.98
C GLY A 68 3.49 4.58 8.05
N ALA A 69 3.52 5.70 8.75
CA ALA A 69 2.52 6.07 9.73
C ALA A 69 1.15 6.34 9.08
N GLN A 70 1.12 7.02 7.93
CA GLN A 70 -0.10 7.23 7.15
C GLN A 70 -0.69 5.91 6.65
N ALA A 71 0.15 4.96 6.24
CA ALA A 71 -0.30 3.62 5.84
C ALA A 71 -1.01 2.91 6.99
N VAL A 72 -0.40 2.88 8.18
CA VAL A 72 -1.00 2.28 9.39
C VAL A 72 -2.32 2.95 9.75
N SER A 73 -2.39 4.29 9.72
CA SER A 73 -3.61 5.04 10.02
C SER A 73 -4.75 4.70 9.05
N ASN A 74 -4.44 4.60 7.76
CA ASN A 74 -5.41 4.24 6.73
C ASN A 74 -5.88 2.79 6.89
N PHE A 75 -4.99 1.84 7.14
CA PHE A 75 -5.39 0.45 7.41
C PHE A 75 -6.22 0.30 8.68
N GLY A 76 -5.90 1.04 9.74
CA GLY A 76 -6.69 1.06 10.96
C GLY A 76 -8.12 1.58 10.72
N SER A 77 -8.24 2.66 9.96
CA SER A 77 -9.55 3.22 9.56
C SER A 77 -10.31 2.25 8.66
N ALA A 78 -9.63 1.61 7.72
CA ALA A 78 -10.21 0.62 6.83
C ALA A 78 -10.78 -0.58 7.60
N ALA A 79 -10.02 -1.10 8.57
CA ALA A 79 -10.45 -2.18 9.44
C ALA A 79 -11.68 -1.79 10.30
N TYR A 80 -11.69 -0.57 10.84
CA TYR A 80 -12.84 -0.05 11.58
C TYR A 80 -14.10 0.01 10.70
N ASN A 81 -13.97 0.57 9.50
CA ASN A 81 -15.08 0.70 8.57
C ASN A 81 -15.58 -0.64 8.04
N ALA A 82 -14.68 -1.61 7.81
CA ALA A 82 -15.03 -2.98 7.45
C ALA A 82 -15.79 -3.68 8.59
N TYR A 83 -15.35 -3.48 9.83
CA TYR A 83 -16.05 -4.00 11.01
C TYR A 83 -17.46 -3.41 11.14
N GLN A 84 -17.62 -2.10 10.91
CA GLN A 84 -18.92 -1.44 10.95
C GLN A 84 -19.85 -1.92 9.83
N TRP A 85 -19.32 -2.12 8.62
CA TRP A 85 -20.07 -2.67 7.50
C TRP A 85 -20.59 -4.09 7.81
N TYR A 86 -19.70 -4.97 8.27
CA TYR A 86 -20.03 -6.35 8.63
C TYR A 86 -21.09 -6.43 9.75
N ASN A 87 -20.93 -5.64 10.82
CA ASN A 87 -21.90 -5.65 11.93
C ASN A 87 -23.19 -4.88 11.63
N GLY A 88 -23.20 -4.06 10.59
CA GLY A 88 -24.39 -3.41 10.05
C GLY A 88 -25.37 -4.37 9.38
N GLY A 89 -24.99 -5.64 9.18
CA GLY A 89 -25.82 -6.66 8.55
C GLY A 89 -25.77 -6.66 7.02
N HIS A 90 -24.69 -6.12 6.45
CA HIS A 90 -24.37 -6.18 5.01
C HIS A 90 -23.55 -7.44 4.68
#